data_AF-A0A941RZG7-F1
#
_entry.id   AF-A0A941RZG7-F1
#
_cell.length_a   1.000
_cell.length_b   1.000
_cell.length_c   1.000
_cell.angle_alpha   90.00
_cell.angle_beta   90.00
_cell.angle_gamma   90.00
#
_symmetry.space_group_name_H-M   'P 1'
#
loop_
_entity.id
_entity.type
_entity.pdbx_description
1 polymer ?
#
loop_
_entity_poly.entity_id
_entity_poly.type
_entity_poly.pdbx_seq_one_letter_code
_entity_poly.pdbx_strand_id
1 'polypeptide(L)'
;MATEHFGSKSDAIRNYLKSNPGARPSAIVAALQAQGISVSLGLAKVVKYSKARQTSAEIDSASANAEASQNAASPKPAVSGSASIRQYMAEHPQATPRQIEAGLKAAGITVKLGLINAVKYSRRNKQRTGPETHEASPPLRGDPVNPALQPLIARLLAVKQFADSMGGTAQLRMMLDLIEQLR
;
A
#
# COMPACT_ATOMS: atom_id res chain seq x y z
N MET A 1 -2.71 8.79 47.45
CA MET A 1 -1.94 8.19 46.34
C MET A 1 -2.36 8.94 45.08
N ALA A 2 -1.51 9.84 44.57
CA ALA A 2 -1.85 10.71 43.45
C ALA A 2 -1.89 9.88 42.15
N THR A 3 -3.07 9.70 41.58
CA THR A 3 -3.19 9.20 40.21
C THR A 3 -2.79 10.33 39.29
N GLU A 4 -1.51 10.40 38.92
CA GLU A 4 -1.09 11.28 37.86
C GLU A 4 -1.93 10.96 36.62
N HIS A 5 -2.60 11.97 36.08
CA HIS A 5 -3.34 11.86 34.83
C HIS A 5 -2.31 11.74 33.69
N PHE A 6 -1.71 10.56 33.54
CA PHE A 6 -1.12 10.15 32.28
C PHE A 6 -2.24 10.31 31.25
N GLY A 7 -1.97 11.05 30.16
CA GLY A 7 -2.96 11.30 29.11
C GLY A 7 -3.46 10.02 28.44
N SER A 8 -3.71 10.05 27.13
CA SER A 8 -4.04 8.79 26.45
C SER A 8 -2.94 7.75 26.69
N LYS A 9 -3.26 6.45 26.70
CA LYS A 9 -2.26 5.37 26.80
C LYS A 9 -1.14 5.53 25.77
N SER A 10 -1.48 6.09 24.61
CA SER A 10 -0.52 6.45 23.55
C SER A 10 0.46 7.54 23.98
N ASP A 11 0.04 8.52 24.78
CA ASP A 11 0.90 9.60 25.29
C ASP A 11 1.90 9.09 26.33
N ALA A 12 1.47 8.18 27.20
CA ALA A 12 2.36 7.49 28.12
C ALA A 12 3.47 6.73 27.36
N ILE A 13 3.11 6.00 26.29
CA ILE A 13 4.09 5.32 25.42
C ILE A 13 5.04 6.33 24.75
N ARG A 14 4.52 7.44 24.20
CA ARG A 14 5.35 8.47 23.55
C ARG A 14 6.33 9.10 24.52
N ASN A 15 5.88 9.43 25.74
CA ASN A 15 6.73 10.01 26.77
C ASN A 15 7.81 9.03 27.21
N TYR A 16 7.46 7.75 27.39
CA TYR A 16 8.45 6.71 27.69
C TYR A 16 9.49 6.54 26.57
N LEU A 17 9.06 6.59 25.30
CA LEU A 17 9.95 6.49 24.13
C LEU A 17 10.85 7.70 23.95
N LYS A 18 10.47 8.90 24.42
CA LYS A 18 11.35 10.09 24.40
C LYS A 18 12.59 9.87 25.27
N SER A 19 12.39 9.29 26.46
CA SER A 19 13.49 8.97 27.38
C SER A 19 14.20 7.66 27.00
N ASN A 20 13.54 6.75 26.28
CA ASN A 20 14.06 5.42 25.92
C ASN A 20 13.84 5.08 24.44
N PRO A 21 14.55 5.72 23.50
CA PRO A 21 14.31 5.56 22.06
C PRO A 21 14.53 4.13 21.55
N GLY A 22 15.47 3.40 22.17
CA GLY A 22 15.82 2.02 21.83
C GLY A 22 14.89 0.94 22.42
N ALA A 23 13.95 1.30 23.30
CA ALA A 23 13.16 0.30 24.03
C ALA A 23 12.37 -0.61 23.09
N ARG A 24 12.42 -1.93 23.34
CA ARG A 24 11.61 -2.93 22.61
C ARG A 24 10.15 -2.80 23.06
N PRO A 25 9.15 -3.07 22.18
CA PRO A 25 7.74 -2.95 22.53
C PRO A 25 7.33 -3.73 23.79
N SER A 26 7.93 -4.89 24.04
CA SER A 26 7.70 -5.67 25.28
C SER A 26 8.21 -4.96 26.53
N ALA A 27 9.39 -4.34 26.47
CA ALA A 27 9.97 -3.59 27.59
C ALA A 27 9.15 -2.34 27.93
N ILE A 28 8.55 -1.70 26.92
CA ILE A 28 7.64 -0.55 27.12
C ILE A 28 6.40 -0.99 27.91
N VAL A 29 5.79 -2.13 27.53
CA VAL A 29 4.60 -2.64 28.24
C VAL A 29 4.93 -2.98 29.69
N ALA A 30 6.05 -3.67 29.93
CA ALA A 30 6.46 -4.02 31.29
C ALA A 30 6.72 -2.77 32.16
N ALA A 31 7.41 -1.77 31.62
CA ALA A 31 7.72 -0.53 32.34
C ALA A 31 6.45 0.30 32.65
N LEU A 32 5.54 0.43 31.69
CA LEU A 32 4.28 1.14 31.90
C LEU A 32 3.34 0.37 32.84
N GLN A 33 3.35 -0.96 32.80
CA GLN A 33 2.59 -1.79 33.73
C GLN A 33 3.09 -1.66 35.17
N ALA A 34 4.42 -1.54 35.37
CA ALA A 34 5.00 -1.26 36.69
C ALA A 34 4.57 0.12 37.24
N GLN A 35 4.20 1.04 36.36
CA GLN A 35 3.64 2.36 36.70
C GLN A 35 2.10 2.33 36.86
N GLY A 36 1.48 1.15 36.80
CA GLY A 36 0.03 0.97 36.90
C GLY A 36 -0.74 1.25 35.60
N ILE A 37 -0.06 1.45 34.48
CA ILE A 37 -0.67 1.76 33.19
C ILE A 37 -0.72 0.48 32.33
N SER A 38 -1.91 -0.09 32.20
CA SER A 38 -2.13 -1.28 31.37
C SER A 38 -2.22 -0.91 29.88
N VAL A 39 -1.22 -1.37 29.11
CA VAL A 39 -1.07 -1.10 27.67
C VAL A 39 -0.88 -2.40 26.90
N SER A 40 -1.52 -2.51 25.72
CA SER A 40 -1.35 -3.68 24.86
C SER A 40 -0.05 -3.61 24.05
N LEU A 41 0.55 -4.77 23.78
CA LEU A 41 1.74 -4.88 22.94
C LEU A 41 1.51 -4.36 21.51
N GLY A 42 0.28 -4.52 20.99
CA GLY A 42 -0.13 -3.95 19.70
C GLY A 42 -0.05 -2.43 19.69
N LEU A 43 -0.59 -1.77 20.72
CA LEU A 43 -0.55 -0.31 20.83
C LEU A 43 0.88 0.21 20.93
N ALA A 44 1.75 -0.47 21.69
CA ALA A 44 3.16 -0.11 21.80
C ALA A 44 3.89 -0.19 20.44
N LYS A 45 3.61 -1.23 19.62
CA LYS A 45 4.15 -1.35 18.26
C LYS A 45 3.67 -0.21 17.36
N VAL A 46 2.35 0.04 17.34
CA VAL A 46 1.77 1.12 16.53
C VAL A 46 2.41 2.46 16.89
N VAL A 47 2.49 2.81 18.17
CA VAL A 47 3.06 4.10 18.57
C VAL A 47 4.56 4.21 18.24
N LYS A 48 5.36 3.14 18.43
CA LYS A 48 6.79 3.16 18.11
C LYS A 48 7.06 3.30 16.60
N TYR A 49 6.33 2.56 15.78
CA TYR A 49 6.60 2.47 14.34
C TYR A 49 5.76 3.42 13.47
N SER A 50 4.69 4.02 14.02
CA SER A 50 3.82 4.95 13.26
C SER A 50 4.52 6.26 12.85
N LYS A 51 5.57 6.68 13.57
CA LYS A 51 6.31 7.91 13.24
C LYS A 51 6.96 7.86 11.85
N ALA A 52 7.39 6.67 11.40
CA ALA A 52 7.94 6.49 10.05
C ALA A 52 6.91 6.69 8.93
N ARG A 53 5.61 6.53 9.24
CA ARG A 53 4.51 6.67 8.28
C ARG A 53 3.97 8.10 8.21
N GLN A 54 4.04 8.83 9.33
CA GLN A 54 3.69 10.26 9.35
C GLN A 54 4.68 11.10 8.54
N THR A 55 5.98 10.79 8.58
CA THR A 55 6.96 11.49 7.73
C THR A 55 6.72 11.26 6.24
N SER A 56 6.20 10.10 5.82
CA SER A 56 5.84 9.86 4.42
C SER A 56 4.56 10.62 4.02
N ALA A 57 3.53 10.57 4.88
CA ALA A 57 2.25 11.24 4.63
C ALA A 57 2.36 12.79 4.70
N GLU A 58 3.28 13.32 5.50
CA GLU A 58 3.58 14.76 5.59
C GLU A 58 4.41 15.24 4.39
N ILE A 59 5.26 14.38 3.81
CA ILE A 59 5.94 14.66 2.54
C ILE A 59 4.93 14.67 1.38
N ASP A 60 3.97 13.74 1.37
CA ASP A 60 2.93 13.67 0.34
C ASP A 60 1.91 14.83 0.46
N SER A 61 1.59 15.28 1.68
CA SER A 61 0.67 16.43 1.90
C SER A 61 1.36 17.79 1.83
N ALA A 62 2.67 17.89 2.08
CA ALA A 62 3.46 19.08 1.74
C ALA A 62 3.61 19.23 0.22
N SER A 63 3.67 18.13 -0.54
CA SER A 63 3.64 18.16 -2.01
C SER A 63 2.29 18.69 -2.56
N ALA A 64 1.18 18.30 -1.94
CA ALA A 64 -0.15 18.77 -2.36
C ALA A 64 -0.39 20.27 -2.10
N ASN A 65 0.23 20.84 -1.05
CA ASN A 65 0.13 22.28 -0.75
C ASN A 65 1.25 23.12 -1.39
N ALA A 66 2.38 22.52 -1.78
CA ALA A 66 3.40 23.17 -2.60
C ALA A 66 2.95 23.34 -4.07
N GLU A 67 2.07 22.47 -4.58
CA GLU A 67 1.47 22.63 -5.91
C GLU A 67 0.44 23.76 -5.99
N ALA A 68 -0.18 24.16 -4.86
CA ALA A 68 -1.08 25.31 -4.81
C ALA A 68 -0.36 26.66 -4.64
N SER A 69 0.85 26.68 -4.07
CA SER A 69 1.60 27.91 -3.77
C SER A 69 2.65 28.30 -4.84
N GLN A 70 2.97 27.41 -5.79
CA GLN A 70 3.89 27.75 -6.90
C GLN A 70 3.23 28.47 -8.09
N ASN A 71 1.95 28.86 -7.99
CA ASN A 71 1.28 29.69 -8.98
C ASN A 71 1.40 31.21 -8.73
N ALA A 72 2.12 31.63 -7.68
CA ALA A 72 2.41 33.04 -7.45
C ALA A 72 3.83 33.43 -7.93
N ALA A 73 3.84 34.17 -9.03
CA ALA A 73 4.86 35.14 -9.44
C ALA A 73 6.26 34.64 -9.83
N SER A 74 6.39 34.21 -11.08
CA SER A 74 7.46 34.71 -11.96
C SER A 74 6.93 34.77 -13.40
N PRO A 75 7.06 35.89 -14.14
CA PRO A 75 6.66 35.96 -15.54
C PRO A 75 7.61 35.09 -16.38
N LYS A 76 7.24 33.82 -16.59
CA LYS A 76 7.91 32.93 -17.56
C LYS A 76 7.36 33.22 -18.96
N PRO A 77 8.20 33.13 -20.02
CA PRO A 77 7.74 33.30 -21.40
C PRO A 77 6.61 32.31 -21.72
N ALA A 78 5.68 32.75 -22.56
CA ALA A 78 4.34 32.21 -22.79
C ALA A 78 4.23 30.76 -23.32
N VAL A 79 5.29 29.95 -23.29
CA VAL A 79 5.25 28.56 -23.77
C VAL A 79 6.03 27.66 -22.81
N SER A 80 5.33 26.76 -22.13
CA SER A 80 5.92 25.70 -21.31
C SER A 80 6.81 24.81 -22.17
N GLY A 81 8.02 24.44 -21.72
CA GLY A 81 8.94 23.62 -22.51
C GLY A 81 8.33 22.30 -22.99
N SER A 82 7.40 21.73 -22.24
CA SER A 82 6.59 20.57 -22.63
C SER A 82 5.67 20.83 -23.82
N ALA A 83 5.12 22.04 -23.93
CA ALA A 83 4.28 22.46 -25.06
C ALA A 83 5.11 22.64 -26.33
N SER A 84 6.29 23.25 -26.23
CA SER A 84 7.23 23.37 -27.35
C SER A 84 7.68 22.02 -27.89
N ILE A 85 7.95 21.05 -27.02
CA ILE A 85 8.25 19.67 -27.44
C ILE A 85 7.08 19.07 -28.23
N ARG A 86 5.85 19.23 -27.74
CA ARG A 86 4.65 18.68 -28.42
C ARG A 86 4.43 19.31 -29.78
N GLN A 87 4.64 20.62 -29.90
CA GLN A 87 4.51 21.34 -31.17
C GLN A 87 5.58 20.87 -32.17
N TYR A 88 6.84 20.82 -31.75
CA TYR A 88 7.93 20.33 -32.62
C TYR A 88 7.71 18.87 -33.06
N MET A 89 7.18 18.02 -32.17
CA MET A 89 6.82 16.65 -32.52
C MET A 89 5.62 16.55 -33.49
N ALA A 90 4.71 17.52 -33.49
CA ALA A 90 3.59 17.56 -34.42
C ALA A 90 4.06 17.95 -35.83
N GLU A 91 5.02 18.86 -35.93
CA GLU A 91 5.66 19.27 -37.19
C GLU A 91 6.66 18.22 -37.71
N HIS A 92 7.34 17.51 -36.79
CA HIS A 92 8.34 16.48 -37.10
C HIS A 92 8.07 15.13 -36.41
N PRO A 93 7.10 14.33 -36.90
CA PRO A 93 6.66 13.11 -36.23
C PRO A 93 7.75 12.02 -36.13
N GLN A 94 8.71 12.00 -37.08
CA GLN A 94 9.80 11.04 -37.11
C GLN A 94 11.07 11.51 -36.37
N ALA A 95 11.08 12.72 -35.81
CA ALA A 95 12.27 13.25 -35.14
C ALA A 95 12.67 12.38 -33.92
N THR A 96 13.96 12.06 -33.86
CA THR A 96 14.57 11.39 -32.70
C THR A 96 14.68 12.37 -31.52
N PRO A 97 14.72 11.88 -30.26
CA PRO A 97 14.84 12.76 -29.10
C PRO A 97 16.02 13.75 -29.14
N ARG A 98 17.16 13.34 -29.73
CA ARG A 98 18.33 14.21 -29.94
C ARG A 98 18.09 15.29 -30.99
N GLN A 99 17.35 14.98 -32.06
CA GLN A 99 16.99 15.97 -33.09
C GLN A 99 15.98 16.99 -32.54
N ILE A 100 15.08 16.55 -31.67
CA ILE A 100 14.13 17.45 -30.98
C ILE A 100 14.90 18.42 -30.06
N GLU A 101 15.87 17.92 -29.30
CA GLU A 101 16.73 18.76 -28.46
C GLU A 101 17.48 19.80 -29.29
N ALA A 102 18.10 19.38 -30.40
CA ALA A 102 18.83 20.28 -31.29
C ALA A 102 17.91 21.34 -31.93
N GLY A 103 16.73 20.95 -32.41
CA GLY A 103 15.77 21.86 -33.02
C GLY A 103 15.19 22.87 -32.03
N LEU A 104 14.84 22.42 -30.81
CA LEU A 104 14.36 23.32 -29.76
C LEU A 104 15.47 24.25 -29.26
N LYS A 105 16.71 23.75 -29.15
CA LYS A 105 17.87 24.57 -28.79
C LYS A 105 18.16 25.64 -29.84
N ALA A 106 18.01 25.33 -31.12
CA ALA A 106 18.13 26.31 -32.21
C ALA A 106 17.04 27.39 -32.12
N ALA A 107 15.85 27.04 -31.64
CA ALA A 107 14.77 27.98 -31.33
C ALA A 107 14.95 28.74 -29.99
N GLY A 108 16.09 28.59 -29.32
CA GLY A 108 16.39 29.25 -28.04
C GLY A 108 15.75 28.57 -26.82
N ILE A 109 15.12 27.41 -26.99
CA ILE A 109 14.43 26.68 -25.92
C ILE A 109 15.32 25.52 -25.45
N THR A 110 15.94 25.68 -24.29
CA THR A 110 16.78 24.63 -23.71
C THR A 110 15.92 23.63 -22.95
N VAL A 111 15.89 22.39 -23.41
CA VAL A 111 15.11 21.31 -22.79
C VAL A 111 15.97 20.09 -22.53
N LYS A 112 15.81 19.47 -21.35
CA LYS A 112 16.53 18.24 -20.99
C LYS A 112 16.01 17.05 -21.79
N LEU A 113 16.92 16.17 -22.22
CA LEU A 113 16.59 14.92 -22.93
C LEU A 113 15.58 14.03 -22.17
N GLY A 114 15.66 14.01 -20.84
CA GLY A 114 14.70 13.28 -20.00
C GLY A 114 13.25 13.78 -20.16
N LEU A 115 13.05 15.10 -20.28
CA LEU A 115 11.72 15.67 -20.50
C LEU A 115 11.20 15.34 -21.91
N ILE A 116 12.08 15.35 -22.91
CA ILE A 116 11.74 14.97 -24.28
C ILE A 116 11.28 13.50 -24.33
N ASN A 117 12.04 12.60 -23.69
CA ASN A 117 11.67 11.18 -23.60
C ASN A 117 10.34 10.97 -22.86
N ALA A 118 10.16 11.67 -21.73
CA ALA A 118 8.91 11.62 -20.99
C ALA A 118 7.74 12.07 -21.89
N VAL A 119 7.85 13.20 -22.58
CA VAL A 119 6.77 13.69 -23.46
C VAL A 119 6.53 12.75 -24.64
N LYS A 120 7.57 12.26 -25.32
CA LYS A 120 7.44 11.39 -26.50
C LYS A 120 6.87 10.02 -26.18
N TYR A 121 7.28 9.41 -25.06
CA TYR A 121 6.91 8.04 -24.70
C TYR A 121 5.84 7.94 -23.60
N SER A 122 5.44 9.05 -22.96
CA SER A 122 4.44 9.07 -21.87
C SER A 122 3.13 8.35 -22.22
N ARG A 123 2.66 8.46 -23.47
CA ARG A 123 1.39 7.86 -23.90
C ARG A 123 1.40 6.33 -23.83
N ARG A 124 2.56 5.68 -23.92
CA ARG A 124 2.68 4.21 -23.83
C ARG A 124 2.57 3.71 -22.39
N ASN A 125 2.95 4.51 -21.40
CA ASN A 125 2.90 4.09 -19.99
C ASN A 125 1.53 4.31 -19.32
N LYS A 126 0.64 5.10 -19.93
CA LYS A 126 -0.68 5.41 -19.35
C LYS A 126 -1.65 4.23 -19.30
N GLN A 127 -1.35 3.11 -19.95
CA GLN A 127 -2.15 1.88 -19.87
C GLN A 127 -1.77 0.97 -18.69
N ARG A 128 -0.70 1.24 -17.94
CA ARG A 128 -0.26 0.37 -16.83
C ARG A 128 -0.46 0.96 -15.44
N THR A 129 -0.91 2.21 -15.37
CA THR A 129 -1.19 2.89 -14.09
C THR A 129 -2.58 3.49 -14.19
N GLY A 130 -3.57 2.60 -14.11
CA GLY A 130 -4.91 3.03 -13.69
C GLY A 130 -4.83 3.63 -12.28
N PRO A 131 -5.83 4.44 -11.88
CA PRO A 131 -5.88 4.97 -10.53
C PRO A 131 -5.95 3.78 -9.57
N GLU A 132 -4.95 3.64 -8.71
CA GLU A 132 -5.00 2.71 -7.59
C GLU A 132 -6.09 3.18 -6.63
N THR A 133 -7.33 2.82 -6.92
CA THR A 133 -8.34 2.67 -5.89
C THR A 133 -7.81 1.59 -4.96
N HIS A 134 -7.33 2.02 -3.79
CA HIS A 134 -7.00 1.17 -2.65
C HIS A 134 -8.27 0.46 -2.14
N GLU A 135 -8.82 -0.49 -2.90
CA GLU A 135 -9.76 -1.52 -2.43
C GLU A 135 -9.73 -2.70 -3.41
N ALA A 136 -8.72 -3.53 -3.27
CA ALA A 136 -8.81 -4.98 -3.43
C ALA A 136 -7.40 -5.55 -3.19
N SER A 137 -7.27 -6.34 -2.13
CA SER A 137 -6.18 -7.31 -2.04
C SER A 137 -6.05 -8.05 -3.37
N PRO A 138 -4.82 -8.30 -3.88
CA PRO A 138 -4.67 -9.13 -5.06
C PRO A 138 -5.40 -10.46 -4.82
N PRO A 139 -6.21 -10.99 -5.77
CA PRO A 139 -6.66 -12.35 -5.64
C PRO A 139 -5.39 -13.19 -5.53
N LEU A 140 -5.26 -13.90 -4.41
CA LEU A 140 -4.28 -14.97 -4.28
C LEU A 140 -4.42 -15.80 -5.54
N ARG A 141 -3.42 -15.73 -6.42
CA ARG A 141 -3.26 -16.70 -7.50
C ARG A 141 -3.26 -18.04 -6.80
N GLY A 142 -4.37 -18.76 -6.90
CA GLY A 142 -4.46 -20.11 -6.40
C GLY A 142 -3.29 -20.88 -6.98
N ASP A 143 -2.46 -21.44 -6.11
CA ASP A 143 -1.45 -22.40 -6.51
C ASP A 143 -2.10 -23.43 -7.44
N PRO A 144 -1.42 -23.87 -8.52
CA PRO A 144 -1.96 -24.89 -9.39
C PRO A 144 -2.22 -26.13 -8.53
N VAL A 145 -3.49 -26.39 -8.26
CA VAL A 145 -3.93 -27.57 -7.52
C VAL A 145 -3.38 -28.78 -8.27
N ASN A 146 -2.48 -29.53 -7.63
CA ASN A 146 -1.82 -30.69 -8.22
C ASN A 146 -2.89 -31.56 -8.93
N PRO A 147 -2.78 -31.82 -10.25
CA PRO A 147 -3.83 -32.50 -11.01
C PRO A 147 -4.17 -33.89 -10.46
N ALA A 148 -3.25 -34.51 -9.71
CA ALA A 148 -3.48 -35.77 -9.01
C ALA A 148 -4.52 -35.66 -7.86
N LEU A 149 -4.78 -34.46 -7.33
CA LEU A 149 -5.72 -34.22 -6.23
C LEU A 149 -7.15 -33.93 -6.70
N GLN A 150 -7.37 -33.65 -7.99
CA GLN A 150 -8.71 -33.40 -8.51
C GLN A 150 -9.72 -34.54 -8.23
N PRO A 151 -9.41 -35.83 -8.47
CA PRO A 151 -10.33 -36.91 -8.14
C PRO A 151 -10.55 -37.06 -6.63
N LEU A 152 -9.57 -36.72 -5.80
CA LEU A 152 -9.70 -36.73 -4.34
C LEU A 152 -10.62 -35.60 -3.86
N ILE A 153 -10.46 -34.40 -4.42
CA ILE A 153 -11.31 -33.24 -4.08
C ILE A 153 -12.76 -33.51 -4.46
N ALA A 154 -13.01 -34.10 -5.64
CA ALA A 154 -14.35 -34.51 -6.05
C ALA A 154 -15.00 -35.49 -5.06
N ARG A 155 -14.23 -36.47 -4.56
CA ARG A 155 -14.70 -37.42 -3.54
C ARG A 155 -14.98 -36.73 -2.20
N LEU A 156 -14.11 -35.83 -1.76
CA LEU A 156 -14.32 -35.07 -0.51
C LEU A 156 -15.55 -34.16 -0.59
N LEU A 157 -15.80 -33.55 -1.75
CA LEU A 157 -16.98 -32.73 -1.97
C LEU A 157 -18.26 -33.59 -1.92
N ALA A 158 -18.25 -34.77 -2.55
CA ALA A 158 -19.38 -35.69 -2.50
C ALA A 158 -19.67 -36.17 -1.06
N VAL A 159 -18.64 -36.51 -0.29
CA VAL A 159 -18.79 -36.87 1.14
C VAL A 159 -19.35 -35.71 1.95
N LYS A 160 -18.90 -34.48 1.69
CA LYS A 160 -19.45 -33.29 2.36
C LYS A 160 -20.93 -33.09 2.02
N GLN A 161 -21.31 -33.16 0.75
CA GLN A 161 -22.71 -33.00 0.33
C GLN A 161 -23.61 -34.08 0.95
N PHE A 162 -23.12 -35.32 1.02
CA PHE A 162 -23.81 -36.41 1.68
C PHE A 162 -23.98 -36.12 3.18
N ALA A 163 -22.92 -35.68 3.87
CA ALA A 163 -23.01 -35.28 5.27
C ALA A 163 -24.02 -34.14 5.47
N ASP A 164 -24.00 -33.11 4.62
CA ASP A 164 -24.93 -31.99 4.67
C ASP A 164 -26.39 -32.46 4.47
N SER A 165 -26.64 -33.42 3.57
CA SER A 165 -27.97 -34.01 3.34
C SER A 165 -28.51 -34.78 4.55
N MET A 166 -27.62 -35.29 5.41
CA MET A 166 -27.98 -36.00 6.64
C MET A 166 -28.02 -35.08 7.87
N GLY A 167 -27.97 -33.75 7.70
CA GLY A 167 -27.99 -32.80 8.81
C GLY A 167 -26.60 -32.37 9.30
N GLY A 168 -25.56 -32.61 8.50
CA GLY A 168 -24.18 -32.21 8.75
C GLY A 168 -23.29 -33.33 9.28
N THR A 169 -22.00 -33.03 9.42
CA THR A 169 -20.97 -34.00 9.82
C THR A 169 -21.13 -34.50 11.27
N ALA A 170 -21.74 -33.70 12.14
CA ALA A 170 -22.05 -34.10 13.52
C ALA A 170 -23.09 -35.23 13.56
N GLN A 171 -24.17 -35.12 12.77
CA GLN A 171 -25.21 -36.15 12.68
C GLN A 171 -24.66 -37.45 12.07
N LEU A 172 -23.83 -37.34 11.03
CA LEU A 172 -23.17 -38.48 10.40
C LEU A 172 -22.29 -39.25 11.40
N ARG A 173 -21.54 -38.55 12.27
CA ARG A 173 -20.75 -39.20 13.32
C ARG A 173 -21.63 -39.95 14.33
N MET A 174 -22.70 -39.32 14.82
CA MET A 174 -23.62 -39.98 15.75
C MET A 174 -24.28 -41.22 15.13
N MET A 175 -24.64 -41.18 13.85
CA MET A 175 -25.18 -42.35 13.14
C MET A 175 -24.12 -43.45 12.97
N LEU A 176 -22.87 -43.07 12.69
CA LEU A 176 -21.76 -44.02 12.59
C LEU A 176 -21.51 -44.72 13.93
N ASP A 177 -21.47 -43.95 15.03
CA ASP A 177 -21.30 -44.47 16.40
C ASP A 177 -22.45 -45.40 16.79
N LEU A 178 -23.70 -45.09 16.39
CA LEU A 178 -24.86 -45.93 16.65
C LEU A 178 -24.79 -47.26 15.89
N ILE A 179 -24.36 -47.23 14.62
CA ILE A 179 -24.14 -48.46 13.84
C ILE A 179 -23.02 -49.32 14.45
N GLU A 180 -21.95 -48.69 14.96
CA GLU A 180 -20.87 -49.38 15.64
C GLU A 180 -21.34 -50.07 16.93
N GLN A 181 -22.28 -49.49 17.66
CA GLN A 181 -22.90 -50.10 18.85
C GLN A 181 -23.84 -51.27 18.52
N LEU A 182 -24.34 -51.39 17.29
CA LEU A 182 -25.22 -52.47 16.85
C LEU A 182 -24.47 -53.67 16.25
N ARG A 183 -23.14 -53.61 16.18
CA ARG A 183 -22.26 -54.65 15.67
C ARG A 183 -21.62 -55.45 16.80
#